data_AF-A0A8E0RKP3-F1
#
_entry.id   AF-A0A8E0RKP3-F1
#
_cell.length_a   1.000
_cell.length_b   1.000
_cell.length_c   1.000
_cell.angle_alpha   90.00
_cell.angle_beta   90.00
_cell.angle_gamma   90.00
#
_symmetry.space_group_name_H-M   'P 1'
#
loop_
_entity.id
_entity.type
_entity.pdbx_description
1 polymer ?
#
loop_
_entity_poly.entity_id
_entity_poly.type
_entity_poly.pdbx_seq_one_letter_code
_entity_poly.pdbx_strand_id
1 'polypeptide(L)'
;MLGGILGSFAAGASVAFNYYSGRLFYAQLYRTLLLGGLGYGIGYGIEKVHERRKRMHLIAIENYKSLYPERVPIKIPQTYNDLLVEWRPKR
;
A
#
# COMPACT_ATOMS: atom_id res chain seq x y z
N MET A 1 2.82 -6.61 -2.35
CA MET A 1 1.61 -7.03 -3.11
C MET A 1 1.58 -6.46 -4.52
N LEU A 2 1.92 -5.18 -4.73
CA LEU A 2 1.96 -4.52 -6.03
C LEU A 2 2.91 -5.19 -7.03
N GLY A 3 4.04 -5.75 -6.59
CA GLY A 3 4.91 -6.56 -7.46
C GLY A 3 4.17 -7.75 -8.09
N GLY A 4 3.41 -8.50 -7.29
CA GLY A 4 2.61 -9.62 -7.78
C GLY A 4 1.53 -9.17 -8.78
N ILE A 5 0.84 -8.06 -8.47
CA ILE A 5 -0.22 -7.50 -9.32
C ILE A 5 0.33 -7.01 -10.66
N LEU A 6 1.41 -6.22 -10.64
CA LEU A 6 2.00 -5.68 -11.87
C LEU A 6 2.67 -6.77 -12.71
N GLY A 7 3.30 -7.75 -12.08
CA GLY A 7 3.89 -8.90 -12.77
C GLY A 7 2.82 -9.78 -13.44
N SER A 8 1.73 -10.10 -12.75
CA SER A 8 0.64 -10.90 -13.31
C SER A 8 -0.15 -10.13 -14.38
N PHE A 9 -0.34 -8.83 -14.22
CA PHE A 9 -0.92 -7.97 -15.26
C PHE A 9 -0.04 -7.93 -16.53
N ALA A 10 1.27 -7.74 -16.39
CA ALA A 10 2.19 -7.72 -17.52
C ALA A 10 2.25 -9.07 -18.25
N ALA A 11 2.26 -10.17 -17.51
CA ALA A 11 2.18 -11.51 -18.07
C ALA A 11 0.84 -11.74 -18.81
N GLY A 12 -0.29 -11.37 -18.18
CA GLY A 12 -1.62 -11.48 -18.79
C GLY A 12 -1.76 -10.65 -20.06
N ALA A 13 -1.25 -9.42 -20.08
CA ALA A 13 -1.25 -8.56 -21.27
C ALA A 13 -0.44 -9.18 -22.42
N SER A 14 0.69 -9.82 -22.14
CA SER A 14 1.49 -10.51 -23.15
C SER A 14 0.79 -11.75 -23.70
N VAL A 15 0.07 -12.51 -22.87
CA VAL A 15 -0.75 -13.65 -23.34
C VAL A 15 -1.93 -13.16 -24.19
N ALA A 16 -2.60 -12.09 -23.76
CA ALA A 16 -3.70 -11.48 -24.52
C ALA A 16 -3.23 -10.99 -25.89
N PHE A 17 -2.04 -10.37 -25.97
CA PHE A 17 -1.45 -9.94 -27.24
C PHE A 17 -1.23 -11.11 -28.21
N ASN A 18 -0.77 -12.27 -27.70
CA ASN A 18 -0.62 -13.47 -28.52
C ASN A 18 -1.96 -13.95 -29.07
N TYR A 19 -3.00 -13.96 -28.24
CA TYR A 19 -4.36 -14.33 -28.64
C TYR A 19 -4.91 -13.43 -29.75
N TYR A 20 -4.81 -12.10 -29.59
CA TYR A 20 -5.27 -11.14 -30.61
C TYR A 20 -4.46 -11.23 -31.91
N SER A 21 -3.20 -11.64 -31.84
CA SER A 21 -2.34 -11.80 -33.02
C SER A 21 -2.54 -13.15 -33.74
N GLY A 22 -3.51 -13.98 -33.31
CA GLY A 22 -3.74 -15.32 -33.85
C GLY A 22 -2.59 -16.31 -33.56
N ARG A 23 -1.73 -16.01 -32.58
CA ARG A 23 -0.60 -16.86 -32.19
C ARG A 23 -1.03 -17.80 -31.06
N LEU A 24 -0.41 -18.98 -31.01
CA LEU A 24 -0.58 -19.93 -29.90
C LEU A 24 -0.27 -19.26 -28.56
N PHE A 25 -1.03 -19.59 -27.50
CA PHE A 25 -0.91 -18.94 -26.19
C PHE A 25 0.51 -19.00 -25.58
N TYR A 26 1.21 -20.12 -25.81
CA TYR A 26 2.57 -20.36 -25.34
C TYR A 26 3.65 -19.79 -26.28
N ALA A 27 3.28 -19.17 -27.40
CA ALA A 27 4.25 -18.51 -28.26
C ALA A 27 4.94 -17.38 -27.49
N GLN A 28 6.26 -17.25 -27.65
CA GLN A 28 7.06 -16.22 -26.97
C GLN A 28 7.00 -16.28 -25.43
N LEU A 29 6.97 -17.49 -24.84
CA LEU A 29 6.91 -17.68 -23.38
C LEU A 29 8.03 -16.95 -22.63
N TYR A 30 9.23 -16.86 -23.23
CA TYR A 30 10.36 -16.09 -22.68
C TYR A 30 10.01 -14.60 -22.52
N ARG A 31 9.23 -14.02 -23.43
CA ARG A 31 8.82 -12.60 -23.39
C ARG A 31 7.82 -12.36 -22.27
N THR A 32 6.86 -13.26 -22.10
CA THR A 32 5.89 -13.25 -20.98
C THR A 32 6.61 -13.31 -19.64
N LEU A 33 7.59 -14.21 -19.50
CA LEU A 33 8.40 -14.35 -18.28
C LEU A 33 9.22 -13.08 -18.00
N LEU A 34 9.88 -12.52 -19.02
CA LEU A 34 10.63 -11.27 -18.86
C LEU A 34 9.73 -10.10 -18.47
N LEU A 35 8.57 -9.95 -19.13
CA LEU A 35 7.62 -8.88 -18.80
C LEU A 35 7.02 -9.05 -17.40
N GLY A 36 6.68 -10.28 -17.01
CA GLY A 36 6.21 -10.58 -15.66
C GLY A 36 7.27 -10.29 -14.60
N GLY A 37 8.52 -10.69 -14.84
CA GLY A 37 9.65 -10.40 -13.96
C GLY A 37 9.94 -8.90 -13.81
N LEU A 38 9.91 -8.16 -14.92
CA LEU A 38 10.05 -6.69 -14.92
C LEU A 38 8.91 -6.01 -14.16
N GLY A 39 7.66 -6.42 -14.41
CA GLY A 39 6.50 -5.90 -13.68
C GLY A 39 6.60 -6.15 -12.18
N TYR A 40 7.07 -7.33 -11.78
CA TYR A 40 7.34 -7.64 -10.38
C TYR A 40 8.43 -6.75 -9.77
N GLY A 41 9.57 -6.59 -10.46
CA GLY A 41 10.67 -5.76 -10.00
C GLY A 41 10.27 -4.28 -9.83
N ILE A 42 9.53 -3.73 -10.79
CA ILE A 42 9.00 -2.37 -10.73
C ILE A 42 8.05 -2.21 -9.54
N GLY A 43 7.11 -3.14 -9.37
CA GLY A 43 6.17 -3.08 -8.26
C GLY A 43 6.84 -3.16 -6.89
N TYR A 44 7.86 -3.99 -6.74
CA TYR A 44 8.67 -4.04 -5.52
C TYR A 44 9.39 -2.72 -5.24
N GLY A 45 9.96 -2.10 -6.29
CA GLY A 45 10.61 -0.79 -6.18
C GLY A 45 9.66 0.31 -5.70
N ILE A 46 8.45 0.35 -6.25
CA ILE A 46 7.41 1.31 -5.86
C ILE A 46 7.02 1.11 -4.39
N GLU A 47 6.78 -0.13 -3.96
CA GLU A 47 6.45 -0.44 -2.56
C GLU A 47 7.55 0.05 -1.61
N LYS A 48 8.81 -0.23 -1.93
CA LYS A 48 9.94 0.18 -1.10
C LYS A 48 10.08 1.70 -0.98
N VAL A 49 9.85 2.44 -2.06
CA VAL A 49 9.86 3.91 -2.04
C VAL A 49 8.70 4.45 -1.21
N HIS A 50 7.51 3.87 -1.35
CA HIS A 50 6.33 4.28 -0.60
C HIS A 50 6.49 4.06 0.91
N GLU A 51 6.98 2.88 1.30
CA GLU A 51 7.30 2.56 2.68
C GLU A 51 8.35 3.50 3.26
N ARG A 52 9.41 3.81 2.49
CA ARG A 52 10.43 4.77 2.92
C ARG A 52 9.83 6.15 3.17
N ARG A 53 8.97 6.65 2.29
CA ARG A 53 8.28 7.94 2.46
C ARG A 53 7.40 7.94 3.70
N LYS A 54 6.58 6.89 3.89
CA LYS A 54 5.75 6.74 5.09
C LYS A 54 6.57 6.73 6.38
N ARG A 55 7.67 5.97 6.40
CA ARG A 55 8.56 5.91 7.56
C ARG A 55 9.17 7.28 7.88
N MET A 56 9.70 7.98 6.88
CA MET A 56 10.26 9.32 7.07
C MET A 56 9.22 10.31 7.59
N HIS A 57 7.98 10.23 7.11
CA HIS A 57 6.90 11.07 7.58
C HIS A 57 6.55 10.81 9.05
N LEU A 58 6.46 9.53 9.46
CA LEU A 58 6.20 9.17 10.85
C LEU A 58 7.33 9.65 11.78
N ILE A 59 8.59 9.45 11.38
CA ILE A 59 9.76 9.94 12.12
C ILE A 59 9.71 11.45 12.27
N ALA A 60 9.34 12.18 11.21
CA ALA A 60 9.22 13.64 11.28
C ALA A 60 8.11 14.08 12.26
N ILE A 61 6.98 13.39 12.28
CA ILE A 61 5.90 13.64 13.25
C ILE A 61 6.37 13.38 14.67
N GLU A 62 7.01 12.24 14.92
CA GLU A 62 7.52 11.88 16.25
C GLU A 62 8.56 12.87 16.74
N ASN A 63 9.49 13.28 15.88
CA ASN A 63 10.48 14.31 16.19
C ASN A 63 9.82 15.67 16.47
N TYR A 64 8.78 16.04 15.72
CA TYR A 64 8.07 17.29 15.99
C TYR A 64 7.35 17.25 17.35
N LYS A 65 6.72 16.12 17.69
CA LYS A 65 6.07 15.92 18.98
C LYS A 65 7.07 15.98 20.14
N SER A 66 8.28 15.44 19.97
CA SER A 66 9.31 15.48 21.02
C SER A 66 9.91 16.86 21.22
N LEU A 67 10.03 17.66 20.15
CA LEU A 67 10.53 19.04 20.22
C LEU A 67 9.54 20.02 20.85
N TYR A 68 8.24 19.81 20.67
CA TYR A 68 7.18 20.72 21.12
C TYR A 68 6.09 19.99 21.91
N PRO A 69 6.42 19.43 23.09
CA PRO A 69 5.46 18.67 23.89
C PRO A 69 4.27 19.53 24.35
N GLU A 70 4.44 20.85 24.51
CA GLU A 70 3.37 21.77 24.90
C GLU A 70 2.27 21.91 23.83
N ARG A 71 2.59 21.67 22.56
CA ARG A 71 1.64 21.78 21.44
C ARG A 71 0.79 20.53 21.26
N VAL A 72 1.16 19.44 21.91
CA VAL A 72 0.49 18.13 21.79
C VAL A 72 0.00 17.72 23.17
N PRO A 73 -1.15 18.26 23.62
CA PRO A 73 -1.67 17.95 24.93
C PRO A 73 -1.97 16.46 25.03
N ILE A 74 -1.35 15.81 26.01
CA ILE A 74 -1.63 14.40 26.33
C ILE A 74 -3.03 14.35 26.94
N LYS A 75 -3.98 13.77 26.20
CA LYS A 75 -5.32 13.53 26.74
C LYS A 75 -5.20 12.53 27.88
N ILE A 76 -5.57 12.95 29.08
CA ILE A 76 -5.72 12.05 30.22
C ILE A 76 -6.85 11.07 29.85
N PRO A 77 -6.63 9.76 29.89
CA PRO A 77 -7.69 8.79 29.61
C PRO A 77 -8.80 8.95 30.64
N GLN A 78 -9.99 9.37 30.19
CA GLN A 78 -11.18 9.44 31.04
C GLN A 78 -11.81 8.05 31.12
N THR A 79 -12.17 7.64 32.33
CA THR A 79 -12.89 6.38 32.54
C THR A 79 -14.38 6.61 32.31
N TYR A 80 -15.16 5.55 32.04
CA TYR A 80 -16.63 5.67 31.92
C TYR A 80 -17.30 6.32 33.14
N ASN A 81 -16.68 6.20 34.33
CA ASN A 81 -17.16 6.86 35.55
C ASN A 81 -16.98 8.39 35.54
N ASP A 82 -16.08 8.92 34.72
CA ASP A 82 -15.80 10.36 34.61
C ASP A 82 -16.67 11.03 33.52
N LEU A 83 -17.34 10.23 32.70
CA LEU A 83 -18.09 10.65 31.53
C LEU A 83 -19.58 10.74 31.85
N LEU A 84 -20.06 11.96 32.15
CA LEU A 84 -21.50 12.24 32.23
C LEU A 84 -22.07 12.41 30.81
N VAL A 85 -22.41 11.30 30.17
CA VAL A 85 -23.08 11.29 28.86
C VAL A 85 -24.59 11.22 29.06
N GLU A 86 -25.33 12.08 28.36
CA GLU A 86 -26.79 12.06 28.35
C GLU A 86 -27.31 10.72 27.81
N TRP A 87 -28.00 9.95 28.66
CA TRP A 87 -28.61 8.69 28.25
C TRP A 87 -29.90 8.95 27.47
N ARG A 88 -29.94 8.53 26.19
CA ARG A 88 -31.12 8.64 25.33
C ARG A 88 -31.63 7.24 24.95
N PRO A 89 -32.67 6.72 25.62
CA PRO A 89 -33.26 5.43 25.26
C PRO A 89 -33.96 5.52 23.91
N LYS A 90 -33.80 4.49 23.05
CA LYS A 90 -34.67 4.28 21.90
C LYS A 90 -36.03 3.80 22.41
N ARG A 91 -37.08 4.54 22.07
CA ARG A 91 -38.48 4.14 22.25
C ARG A 91 -38.94 3.28 21.07
#